data_AF-A0A7Y5DXR9-F1
#
_entry.id   AF-A0A7Y5DXR9-F1
#
_cell.length_a   1.000
_cell.length_b   1.000
_cell.length_c   1.000
_cell.angle_alpha   90.00
_cell.angle_beta   90.00
_cell.angle_gamma   90.00
#
_symmetry.space_group_name_H-M   'P 1'
#
loop_
_entity.id
_entity.type
_entity.pdbx_description
1 polymer ?
#
loop_
_entity_poly.entity_id
_entity_poly.type
_entity_poly.pdbx_seq_one_letter_code
_entity_poly.pdbx_strand_id
1 'polypeptide(L)'
;MIRPSLRPWVCLLAGAFAALGTPPLRSTLAPLAAQVVVALMLFEPDAEADRRSRIPGALRGMLFGVGVNFVSLRFVPDVVHTFTSLPAFAGYLALLLLALGQSLTWAVTGVVTRALHRLRVPFPLAFAFAVFAGTFVPAVFPWTMVSGLSAHPLLVQTADIFGERGVAVLWALICAGLVDALAGKRPGSLVLALAASAFMLRHGLVAGEAVDRAREASPHAKIALVQPGTDAKERWNEDLQAHIVERLHRLTREAEDKGAQLTIWPEAAYPFMITHGARKDEPGPRGILGDGAHGPVVAGLILRDMGNTYNSALLDDAGTLSQPYDKMRLLAFGEQVPLADQIPWLRKTFTRDIALAPGEHNVLLRHGPFSLGVLNCFEDTLTASGRDAARQGERDIANLLVNVT
;
A
#
# COMPACT_ATOMS: atom_id res chain seq x y z
N MET A 1 -5.89 9.80 -36.02
CA MET A 1 -6.44 8.54 -35.48
C MET A 1 -5.38 7.46 -35.57
N ILE A 2 -5.12 6.75 -34.46
CA ILE A 2 -4.17 5.64 -34.41
C ILE A 2 -4.80 4.42 -35.10
N ARG A 3 -4.01 3.67 -35.88
CA ARG A 3 -4.51 2.44 -36.53
C ARG A 3 -5.06 1.47 -35.48
N PRO A 4 -6.25 0.85 -35.67
CA PRO A 4 -6.84 -0.03 -34.66
C PRO A 4 -5.92 -1.14 -34.15
N SER A 5 -5.07 -1.68 -35.01
CA SER A 5 -4.07 -2.71 -34.68
C SER A 5 -2.95 -2.22 -33.75
N LEU A 6 -2.68 -0.92 -33.68
CA LEU A 6 -1.63 -0.33 -32.84
C LEU A 6 -2.15 0.10 -31.47
N ARG A 7 -3.46 0.30 -31.30
CA ARG A 7 -4.06 0.79 -30.05
C ARG A 7 -3.71 -0.06 -28.82
N PRO A 8 -3.71 -1.41 -28.87
CA PRO A 8 -3.34 -2.23 -27.72
C PRO A 8 -1.88 -1.98 -27.29
N TRP A 9 -0.96 -1.83 -28.24
CA TRP A 9 0.46 -1.53 -27.96
C TRP A 9 0.67 -0.12 -27.41
N VAL A 10 -0.10 0.86 -27.89
CA VAL A 10 -0.10 2.21 -27.30
C VAL A 10 -0.54 2.16 -25.84
N CYS A 11 -1.53 1.33 -25.50
CA CYS A 11 -1.96 1.14 -24.11
C CYS A 11 -0.82 0.54 -23.26
N LEU A 12 -0.13 -0.48 -23.77
CA LEU A 12 1.03 -1.09 -23.09
C LEU A 12 2.12 -0.07 -22.78
N LEU A 13 2.52 0.73 -23.79
CA LEU A 13 3.55 1.75 -23.63
C LEU A 13 3.11 2.89 -22.71
N ALA A 14 1.85 3.32 -22.80
CA ALA A 14 1.28 4.31 -21.88
C ALA A 14 1.30 3.79 -20.43
N GLY A 15 0.97 2.52 -20.21
CA GLY A 15 1.06 1.90 -18.91
C GLY A 15 2.49 1.90 -18.36
N ALA A 16 3.46 1.46 -19.17
CA ALA A 16 4.87 1.49 -18.78
C ALA A 16 5.35 2.92 -18.44
N PHE A 17 4.89 3.92 -19.21
CA PHE A 17 5.18 5.32 -18.94
C PHE A 17 4.54 5.82 -17.64
N ALA A 18 3.33 5.36 -17.31
CA ALA A 18 2.65 5.71 -16.05
C ALA A 18 3.49 5.36 -14.81
N ALA A 19 4.29 4.29 -14.87
CA ALA A 19 5.15 3.86 -13.77
C ALA A 19 6.24 4.88 -13.40
N LEU A 20 6.53 5.87 -14.25
CA LEU A 20 7.42 6.99 -13.88
C LEU A 20 6.82 7.88 -12.76
N GLY A 21 5.53 7.72 -12.44
CA GLY A 21 4.92 8.29 -11.23
C GLY A 21 5.34 7.60 -9.93
N THR A 22 6.00 6.44 -10.01
CA THR A 22 6.51 5.73 -8.83
C THR A 22 7.94 6.18 -8.48
N PRO A 23 8.42 5.92 -7.24
CA PRO A 23 9.82 6.13 -6.90
C PRO A 23 10.79 5.40 -7.86
N PRO A 24 11.95 6.00 -8.17
CA PRO A 24 12.48 7.25 -7.61
C PRO A 24 11.98 8.53 -8.32
N LEU A 25 11.34 8.42 -9.49
CA LEU A 25 11.07 9.57 -10.37
C LEU A 25 9.89 10.43 -9.92
N ARG A 26 8.83 9.83 -9.37
CA ARG A 26 7.68 10.53 -8.77
C ARG A 26 7.05 11.59 -9.69
N SER A 27 7.01 11.34 -11.01
CA SER A 27 6.45 12.26 -12.00
C SER A 27 4.93 12.31 -11.92
N THR A 28 4.32 13.47 -11.73
CA THR A 28 2.85 13.67 -11.75
C THR A 28 2.27 13.66 -13.15
N LEU A 29 3.03 14.14 -14.13
CA LEU A 29 2.58 14.23 -15.52
C LEU A 29 2.49 12.85 -16.18
N ALA A 30 3.31 11.90 -15.75
CA ALA A 30 3.34 10.56 -16.34
C ALA A 30 2.03 9.78 -16.10
N PRO A 31 1.52 9.63 -14.85
CA PRO A 31 0.21 9.05 -14.59
C PRO A 31 -0.94 9.76 -15.31
N LEU A 32 -0.91 11.10 -15.36
CA LEU A 32 -1.93 11.89 -16.05
C LEU A 32 -1.95 11.58 -17.55
N ALA A 33 -0.80 11.72 -18.21
CA ALA A 33 -0.69 11.51 -19.66
C ALA A 33 -1.03 10.08 -20.03
N ALA A 34 -0.53 9.10 -19.27
CA ALA A 34 -0.83 7.69 -19.48
C ALA A 34 -2.34 7.39 -19.36
N GLN A 35 -3.01 7.97 -18.35
CA GLN A 35 -4.44 7.74 -18.15
C GLN A 35 -5.32 8.48 -19.17
N VAL A 36 -4.90 9.66 -19.65
CA VAL A 36 -5.51 10.34 -20.80
C VAL A 36 -5.38 9.47 -22.05
N VAL A 37 -4.20 8.87 -22.30
CA VAL A 37 -3.98 7.99 -23.46
C VAL A 37 -4.88 6.75 -23.40
N VAL A 38 -4.97 6.05 -22.25
CA VAL A 38 -5.86 4.87 -22.17
C VAL A 38 -7.33 5.25 -22.27
N ALA A 39 -7.76 6.39 -21.71
CA ALA A 39 -9.10 6.92 -21.92
C ALA A 39 -9.36 7.21 -23.41
N LEU A 40 -8.44 7.85 -24.12
CA LEU A 40 -8.55 8.08 -25.56
C LEU A 40 -8.66 6.77 -26.34
N MET A 41 -7.87 5.75 -26.00
CA MET A 41 -7.91 4.44 -26.66
C MET A 41 -9.22 3.69 -26.38
N LEU A 42 -9.90 3.97 -25.26
CA LEU A 42 -11.22 3.42 -24.95
C LEU A 42 -12.38 4.25 -25.54
N PHE A 43 -12.16 5.55 -25.76
CA PHE A 43 -13.09 6.46 -26.42
C PHE A 43 -13.19 6.20 -27.93
N GLU A 44 -12.05 6.01 -28.60
CA GLU A 44 -12.04 5.86 -30.06
C GLU A 44 -12.88 4.65 -30.52
N PRO A 45 -13.79 4.84 -31.49
CA PRO A 45 -14.63 3.76 -31.99
C PRO A 45 -13.76 2.67 -32.65
N ASP A 46 -14.19 1.42 -32.50
CA ASP A 46 -13.60 0.31 -33.24
C ASP A 46 -14.18 0.24 -34.66
N ALA A 47 -13.54 -0.59 -35.49
CA ALA A 47 -14.09 -0.96 -36.78
C ALA A 47 -15.53 -1.50 -36.63
N GLU A 48 -16.35 -1.34 -37.68
CA GLU A 48 -17.78 -1.66 -37.67
C GLU A 48 -18.06 -3.09 -37.14
N ALA A 49 -17.20 -4.05 -37.47
CA ALA A 49 -17.27 -5.45 -37.03
C ALA A 49 -17.05 -5.65 -35.51
N ASP A 50 -16.29 -4.77 -34.87
CA ASP A 50 -15.93 -4.85 -33.45
C ASP A 50 -16.87 -4.06 -32.53
N ARG A 51 -17.77 -3.24 -33.09
CA ARG A 51 -18.70 -2.38 -32.32
C ARG A 51 -19.56 -3.14 -31.33
N ARG A 52 -19.82 -4.44 -31.54
CA ARG A 52 -20.58 -5.32 -30.63
C ARG A 52 -19.71 -6.01 -29.57
N SER A 53 -18.40 -6.14 -29.77
CA SER A 53 -17.51 -6.90 -28.89
C SER A 53 -16.99 -6.08 -27.70
N ARG A 54 -16.95 -6.65 -26.49
CA ARG A 54 -16.31 -6.03 -25.30
C ARG A 54 -14.81 -6.33 -25.24
N ILE A 55 -14.35 -7.30 -26.02
CA ILE A 55 -12.98 -7.83 -26.04
C ILE A 55 -11.94 -6.75 -26.33
N PRO A 56 -12.12 -5.82 -27.29
CA PRO A 56 -11.06 -4.84 -27.56
C PRO A 56 -10.89 -3.82 -26.41
N GLY A 57 -11.93 -3.61 -25.59
CA GLY A 57 -11.84 -2.77 -24.39
C GLY A 57 -11.10 -3.49 -23.27
N ALA A 58 -11.45 -4.76 -23.04
CA ALA A 58 -10.73 -5.63 -22.11
C ALA A 58 -9.23 -5.70 -22.45
N LEU A 59 -8.89 -5.95 -23.72
CA LEU A 59 -7.51 -6.07 -24.17
C LEU A 59 -6.71 -4.76 -23.99
N ARG A 60 -7.29 -3.62 -24.35
CA ARG A 60 -6.65 -2.30 -24.17
C ARG A 60 -6.39 -2.00 -22.70
N GLY A 61 -7.40 -2.22 -21.85
CA GLY A 61 -7.25 -2.08 -20.41
C GLY A 61 -6.21 -3.04 -19.85
N MET A 62 -6.28 -4.32 -20.22
CA MET A 62 -5.33 -5.33 -19.77
C MET A 62 -3.89 -4.97 -20.14
N LEU A 63 -3.62 -4.58 -21.39
CA LEU A 63 -2.27 -4.20 -21.80
C LEU A 63 -1.79 -2.92 -21.12
N PHE A 64 -2.66 -1.94 -20.89
CA PHE A 64 -2.33 -0.80 -20.04
C PHE A 64 -1.89 -1.24 -18.66
N GLY A 65 -2.71 -2.07 -17.99
CA GLY A 65 -2.37 -2.64 -16.69
C GLY A 65 -1.03 -3.40 -16.71
N VAL A 66 -0.75 -4.18 -17.76
CA VAL A 66 0.48 -4.98 -17.86
C VAL A 66 1.68 -4.04 -17.91
N GLY A 67 1.59 -2.97 -18.70
CA GLY A 67 2.64 -1.96 -18.79
C GLY A 67 2.93 -1.33 -17.43
N VAL A 68 1.89 -0.89 -16.72
CA VAL A 68 2.08 -0.24 -15.40
C VAL A 68 2.67 -1.22 -14.39
N ASN A 69 2.07 -2.41 -14.27
CA ASN A 69 2.45 -3.40 -13.26
C ASN A 69 3.85 -3.96 -13.51
N PHE A 70 4.22 -4.26 -14.76
CA PHE A 70 5.52 -4.85 -15.08
C PHE A 70 6.68 -3.93 -14.69
N VAL A 71 6.52 -2.61 -14.87
CA VAL A 71 7.54 -1.62 -14.51
C VAL A 71 7.48 -1.24 -13.02
N SER A 72 6.27 -1.09 -12.46
CA SER A 72 6.10 -0.69 -11.05
C SER A 72 6.51 -1.79 -10.08
N LEU A 73 6.27 -3.05 -10.44
CA LEU A 73 6.57 -4.23 -9.63
C LEU A 73 7.92 -4.87 -9.97
N ARG A 74 8.81 -4.12 -10.63
CA ARG A 74 10.15 -4.58 -11.06
C ARG A 74 11.06 -5.09 -9.92
N PHE A 75 10.68 -4.85 -8.67
CA PHE A 75 11.38 -5.36 -7.48
C PHE A 75 11.11 -6.85 -7.21
N VAL A 76 10.05 -7.43 -7.80
CA VAL A 76 9.64 -8.82 -7.55
C VAL A 76 10.74 -9.85 -7.85
N PRO A 77 11.49 -9.78 -8.98
CA PRO A 77 12.58 -10.71 -9.23
C PRO A 77 13.65 -10.70 -8.14
N ASP A 78 14.00 -9.53 -7.60
CA ASP A 78 15.00 -9.39 -6.54
C ASP A 78 14.51 -10.02 -5.23
N VAL A 79 13.23 -9.85 -4.90
CA VAL A 79 12.59 -10.49 -3.74
C VAL A 79 12.63 -12.01 -3.88
N VAL A 80 12.22 -12.55 -5.03
CA VAL A 80 12.23 -13.99 -5.29
C VAL A 80 13.66 -14.54 -5.18
N HIS A 81 14.64 -13.88 -5.80
CA HIS A 81 16.04 -14.30 -5.75
C HIS A 81 16.65 -14.22 -4.33
N THR A 82 16.23 -13.24 -3.53
CA THR A 82 16.76 -13.02 -2.17
C THR A 82 16.23 -14.07 -1.19
N PHE A 83 14.94 -14.40 -1.26
CA PHE A 83 14.25 -15.19 -0.25
C PHE A 83 13.99 -16.65 -0.64
N THR A 84 14.20 -17.02 -1.90
CA THR A 84 14.00 -18.40 -2.39
C THR A 84 15.27 -18.96 -3.02
N SER A 85 15.33 -20.28 -3.17
CA SER A 85 16.40 -20.97 -3.93
C SER A 85 16.05 -21.13 -5.42
N LEU A 86 15.01 -20.44 -5.90
CA LEU A 86 14.54 -20.57 -7.27
C LEU A 86 15.52 -19.93 -8.27
N PRO A 87 15.61 -20.46 -9.51
CA PRO A 87 16.43 -19.87 -10.56
C PRO A 87 15.92 -18.48 -10.96
N ALA A 88 16.81 -17.61 -11.45
CA ALA A 88 16.49 -16.22 -11.77
C ALA A 88 15.28 -16.05 -12.71
N PHE A 89 15.09 -16.97 -13.67
CA PHE A 89 13.94 -16.91 -14.60
C PHE A 89 12.59 -17.01 -13.86
N ALA A 90 12.55 -17.69 -12.71
CA ALA A 90 11.33 -17.83 -11.91
C ALA A 90 10.88 -16.48 -11.34
N GLY A 91 11.81 -15.60 -10.95
CA GLY A 91 11.49 -14.25 -10.50
C GLY A 91 10.85 -13.39 -11.59
N TYR A 92 11.38 -13.43 -12.80
CA TYR A 92 10.79 -12.73 -13.95
C TYR A 92 9.45 -13.34 -14.39
N LEU A 93 9.30 -14.67 -14.30
CA LEU A 93 8.02 -15.33 -14.54
C LEU A 93 6.98 -14.91 -13.51
N ALA A 94 7.36 -14.85 -12.22
CA ALA A 94 6.48 -14.37 -11.15
C ALA A 94 6.05 -12.91 -11.39
N LEU A 95 6.97 -12.04 -11.79
CA LEU A 95 6.66 -10.65 -12.18
C LEU A 95 5.65 -10.62 -13.33
N LEU A 96 5.86 -11.40 -14.39
CA LEU A 96 4.95 -11.43 -15.53
C LEU A 96 3.55 -11.92 -15.13
N LEU A 97 3.46 -13.00 -14.35
CA LEU A 97 2.19 -13.56 -13.89
C LEU A 97 1.46 -12.60 -12.95
N LEU A 98 2.17 -11.96 -12.02
CA LEU A 98 1.61 -10.96 -11.13
C LEU A 98 1.11 -9.74 -11.92
N ALA A 99 1.91 -9.24 -12.87
CA ALA A 99 1.52 -8.14 -13.72
C ALA A 99 0.26 -8.47 -14.54
N LEU A 100 0.19 -9.66 -15.14
CA LEU A 100 -1.00 -10.12 -15.86
C LEU A 100 -2.24 -10.23 -14.94
N GLY A 101 -2.08 -10.84 -13.75
CA GLY A 101 -3.15 -11.00 -12.78
C GLY A 101 -3.72 -9.66 -12.31
N GLN A 102 -2.86 -8.74 -11.88
CA GLN A 102 -3.28 -7.40 -11.42
C GLN A 102 -3.80 -6.51 -12.56
N SER A 103 -3.51 -6.85 -13.81
CA SER A 103 -4.07 -6.12 -14.97
C SER A 103 -5.54 -6.40 -15.22
N LEU A 104 -6.12 -7.40 -14.53
CA LEU A 104 -7.55 -7.66 -14.58
C LEU A 104 -8.37 -6.45 -14.13
N THR A 105 -7.87 -5.66 -13.18
CA THR A 105 -8.45 -4.37 -12.75
C THR A 105 -8.70 -3.43 -13.94
N TRP A 106 -7.72 -3.32 -14.83
CA TRP A 106 -7.85 -2.47 -16.02
C TRP A 106 -8.61 -3.14 -17.15
N ALA A 107 -8.57 -4.46 -17.27
CA ALA A 107 -9.43 -5.19 -18.19
C ALA A 107 -10.92 -4.96 -17.85
N VAL A 108 -11.30 -5.06 -16.57
CA VAL A 108 -12.64 -4.73 -16.07
C VAL A 108 -12.97 -3.27 -16.35
N THR A 109 -12.04 -2.35 -16.09
CA THR A 109 -12.21 -0.92 -16.43
C THR A 109 -12.55 -0.73 -17.92
N GLY A 110 -11.83 -1.40 -18.82
CA GLY A 110 -12.09 -1.34 -20.25
C GLY A 110 -13.45 -1.93 -20.66
N VAL A 111 -13.86 -3.04 -20.05
CA VAL A 111 -15.18 -3.68 -20.27
C VAL A 111 -16.31 -2.77 -19.80
N VAL A 112 -16.24 -2.28 -18.56
CA VAL A 112 -17.29 -1.47 -17.93
C VAL A 112 -17.43 -0.12 -18.64
N THR A 113 -16.32 0.55 -18.98
CA THR A 113 -16.33 1.81 -19.73
C THR A 113 -17.14 1.65 -21.02
N ARG A 114 -16.86 0.59 -21.79
CA ARG A 114 -17.56 0.34 -23.05
C ARG A 114 -19.01 -0.07 -22.87
N ALA A 115 -19.30 -0.86 -21.84
CA ALA A 115 -20.67 -1.25 -21.55
C ALA A 115 -21.54 -0.02 -21.23
N LEU A 116 -21.06 0.87 -20.35
CA LEU A 116 -21.77 2.09 -19.98
C LEU A 116 -21.86 3.09 -21.13
N HIS A 117 -20.78 3.27 -21.90
CA HIS A 117 -20.81 4.16 -23.07
C HIS A 117 -21.83 3.69 -24.13
N ARG A 118 -22.02 2.37 -24.29
CA ARG A 118 -23.09 1.81 -25.16
C ARG A 118 -24.50 2.09 -24.63
N LEU A 119 -24.66 2.15 -23.31
CA LEU A 119 -25.89 2.59 -22.65
C LEU A 119 -26.08 4.11 -22.70
N ARG A 120 -25.26 4.83 -23.48
CA ARG A 120 -25.30 6.28 -23.67
C ARG A 120 -24.97 7.08 -22.42
N VAL A 121 -24.33 6.46 -21.43
CA VAL A 121 -23.72 7.20 -20.32
C VAL A 121 -22.61 8.10 -20.89
N PRO A 122 -22.54 9.39 -20.51
CA PRO A 122 -21.46 10.28 -20.93
C PRO A 122 -20.09 9.67 -20.66
N PHE A 123 -19.19 9.73 -21.63
CA PHE A 123 -17.89 9.04 -21.56
C PHE A 123 -17.09 9.33 -20.29
N PRO A 124 -16.99 10.59 -19.79
CA PRO A 124 -16.27 10.87 -18.56
C PRO A 124 -16.83 10.14 -17.34
N LEU A 125 -18.16 10.04 -17.23
CA LEU A 125 -18.83 9.33 -16.15
C LEU A 125 -18.67 7.82 -16.28
N ALA A 126 -18.78 7.31 -17.52
CA ALA A 126 -18.58 5.88 -17.81
C ALA A 126 -17.17 5.41 -17.43
N PHE A 127 -16.14 6.18 -17.80
CA PHE A 127 -14.75 5.85 -17.50
C PHE A 127 -14.44 6.01 -16.00
N ALA A 128 -14.89 7.09 -15.36
CA ALA A 128 -14.67 7.30 -13.93
C ALA A 128 -15.32 6.21 -13.07
N PHE A 129 -16.57 5.81 -13.38
CA PHE A 129 -17.22 4.68 -12.73
C PHE A 129 -16.50 3.35 -13.01
N ALA A 130 -15.99 3.15 -14.23
CA ALA A 130 -15.27 1.94 -14.56
C ALA A 130 -13.95 1.80 -13.79
N VAL A 131 -13.23 2.90 -13.57
CA VAL A 131 -12.04 2.93 -12.69
C VAL A 131 -12.43 2.54 -11.26
N PHE A 132 -13.52 3.12 -10.72
CA PHE A 132 -14.05 2.74 -9.41
C PHE A 132 -14.38 1.25 -9.33
N ALA A 133 -15.11 0.72 -10.32
CA ALA A 133 -15.45 -0.71 -10.40
C ALA A 133 -14.21 -1.60 -10.45
N GLY A 134 -13.16 -1.15 -11.17
CA GLY A 134 -11.86 -1.83 -11.22
C GLY A 134 -11.23 -2.00 -9.83
N THR A 135 -11.40 -1.04 -8.91
CA THR A 135 -10.81 -1.11 -7.56
C THR A 135 -11.36 -2.24 -6.67
N PHE A 136 -12.44 -2.91 -7.10
CA PHE A 136 -13.01 -4.07 -6.41
C PHE A 136 -12.50 -5.41 -6.97
N VAL A 137 -11.71 -5.39 -8.05
CA VAL A 137 -11.04 -6.60 -8.55
C VAL A 137 -10.00 -7.03 -7.52
N PRO A 138 -10.01 -8.29 -7.06
CA PRO A 138 -9.00 -8.80 -6.13
C PRO A 138 -7.58 -8.60 -6.68
N ALA A 139 -6.70 -8.07 -5.85
CA ALA A 139 -5.34 -7.73 -6.21
C ALA A 139 -4.41 -8.00 -5.03
N VAL A 140 -3.20 -8.50 -5.31
CA VAL A 140 -2.16 -8.70 -4.28
C VAL A 140 -1.70 -7.34 -3.74
N PHE A 141 -1.48 -6.37 -4.64
CA PHE A 141 -1.13 -4.99 -4.31
C PHE A 141 -2.24 -4.05 -4.84
N PRO A 142 -3.26 -3.70 -4.04
CA PRO A 142 -4.41 -2.93 -4.49
C PRO A 142 -4.10 -1.43 -4.66
N TRP A 143 -3.38 -1.07 -5.72
CA TRP A 143 -3.01 0.32 -6.03
C TRP A 143 -3.97 0.96 -7.06
N THR A 144 -4.02 2.29 -7.09
CA THR A 144 -4.60 3.06 -8.20
C THR A 144 -3.62 4.09 -8.75
N MET A 145 -3.95 4.71 -9.89
CA MET A 145 -3.10 5.74 -10.49
C MET A 145 -2.82 6.93 -9.55
N VAL A 146 -3.65 7.13 -8.53
CA VAL A 146 -3.48 8.17 -7.53
C VAL A 146 -2.29 7.89 -6.60
N SER A 147 -1.89 6.63 -6.42
CA SER A 147 -0.70 6.30 -5.62
C SER A 147 0.56 7.00 -6.15
N GLY A 148 0.67 7.19 -7.48
CA GLY A 148 1.75 7.96 -8.11
C GLY A 148 1.69 9.48 -7.88
N LEU A 149 0.59 9.99 -7.32
CA LEU A 149 0.40 11.41 -6.99
C LEU A 149 0.62 11.70 -5.49
N SER A 150 0.87 10.67 -4.67
CA SER A 150 1.02 10.79 -3.21
C SER A 150 2.11 11.77 -2.75
N ALA A 151 3.12 12.00 -3.59
CA ALA A 151 4.16 13.02 -3.34
C ALA A 151 3.63 14.47 -3.40
N HIS A 152 2.38 14.67 -3.83
CA HIS A 152 1.73 15.97 -3.99
C HIS A 152 0.42 15.99 -3.19
N PRO A 153 0.46 16.28 -1.87
CA PRO A 153 -0.71 16.29 -0.99
C PRO A 153 -1.88 17.10 -1.55
N LEU A 154 -1.59 18.23 -2.20
CA LEU A 154 -2.59 19.07 -2.86
C LEU A 154 -3.50 18.32 -3.85
N LEU A 155 -2.96 17.33 -4.58
CA LEU A 155 -3.68 16.56 -5.58
C LEU A 155 -4.42 15.35 -5.00
N VAL A 156 -4.13 14.96 -3.76
CA VAL A 156 -4.70 13.77 -3.13
C VAL A 156 -5.55 14.09 -1.89
N GLN A 157 -5.55 15.34 -1.43
CA GLN A 157 -6.18 15.75 -0.18
C GLN A 157 -7.67 15.41 -0.10
N THR A 158 -8.41 15.41 -1.21
CA THR A 158 -9.82 14.98 -1.26
C THR A 158 -10.06 13.52 -0.82
N ALA A 159 -8.99 12.76 -0.55
CA ALA A 159 -9.05 11.47 0.12
C ALA A 159 -9.61 11.56 1.55
N ASP A 160 -9.53 12.72 2.21
CA ASP A 160 -10.16 12.94 3.53
C ASP A 160 -11.70 12.90 3.49
N ILE A 161 -12.31 13.26 2.35
CA ILE A 161 -13.76 13.21 2.13
C ILE A 161 -14.18 11.85 1.54
N PHE A 162 -13.52 11.42 0.46
CA PHE A 162 -13.99 10.30 -0.37
C PHE A 162 -13.13 9.03 -0.26
N GLY A 163 -12.01 9.09 0.46
CA GLY A 163 -10.98 8.06 0.41
C GLY A 163 -10.23 8.03 -0.92
N GLU A 164 -9.21 7.17 -0.98
CA GLU A 164 -8.32 7.00 -2.14
C GLU A 164 -9.08 6.69 -3.44
N ARG A 165 -10.09 5.81 -3.37
CA ARG A 165 -10.92 5.45 -4.52
C ARG A 165 -11.70 6.63 -5.08
N GLY A 166 -12.16 7.55 -4.23
CA GLY A 166 -12.83 8.76 -4.67
C GLY A 166 -11.91 9.72 -5.40
N VAL A 167 -10.66 9.84 -4.96
CA VAL A 167 -9.63 10.59 -5.70
C VAL A 167 -9.39 9.96 -7.06
N ALA A 168 -9.34 8.62 -7.14
CA ALA A 168 -9.16 7.92 -8.41
C ALA A 168 -10.31 8.18 -9.40
N VAL A 169 -11.55 8.30 -8.89
CA VAL A 169 -12.72 8.71 -9.67
C VAL A 169 -12.59 10.13 -10.19
N LEU A 170 -12.26 11.10 -9.33
CA LEU A 170 -12.07 12.50 -9.74
C LEU A 170 -10.96 12.63 -10.78
N TRP A 171 -9.84 11.93 -10.57
CA TRP A 171 -8.72 11.90 -11.49
C TRP A 171 -9.08 11.29 -12.85
N ALA A 172 -9.81 10.17 -12.85
CA ALA A 172 -10.32 9.55 -14.07
C ALA A 172 -11.33 10.46 -14.79
N LEU A 173 -12.18 11.18 -14.05
CA LEU A 173 -13.14 12.13 -14.59
C LEU A 173 -12.44 13.30 -15.30
N ILE A 174 -11.38 13.83 -14.72
CA ILE A 174 -10.54 14.87 -15.34
C ILE A 174 -9.94 14.34 -16.65
N CYS A 175 -9.28 13.17 -16.61
CA CYS A 175 -8.65 12.58 -17.79
C CYS A 175 -9.65 12.34 -18.93
N ALA A 176 -10.79 11.74 -18.63
CA ALA A 176 -11.80 11.42 -19.64
C ALA A 176 -12.60 12.65 -20.09
N GLY A 177 -12.78 13.65 -19.23
CA GLY A 177 -13.38 14.94 -19.60
C GLY A 177 -12.54 15.70 -20.62
N LEU A 178 -11.22 15.70 -20.47
CA LEU A 178 -10.28 16.24 -21.47
C LEU A 178 -10.40 15.49 -22.81
N VAL A 179 -10.46 14.15 -22.77
CA VAL A 179 -10.63 13.33 -23.98
C VAL A 179 -11.95 13.62 -24.68
N ASP A 180 -13.07 13.65 -23.95
CA ASP A 180 -14.40 13.86 -24.54
C ASP A 180 -14.57 15.31 -25.05
N ALA A 181 -13.93 16.29 -24.43
CA ALA A 181 -13.90 17.66 -24.93
C ALA A 181 -13.14 17.79 -26.24
N LEU A 182 -11.95 17.20 -26.33
CA LEU A 182 -11.05 17.34 -27.49
C LEU A 182 -11.42 16.40 -28.64
N ALA A 183 -11.57 15.10 -28.34
CA ALA A 183 -11.87 14.09 -29.35
C ALA A 183 -13.37 13.97 -29.62
N GLY A 184 -14.20 14.08 -28.58
CA GLY A 184 -15.67 14.05 -28.70
C GLY A 184 -16.29 15.38 -29.12
N LYS A 185 -15.52 16.47 -29.12
CA LYS A 185 -15.97 17.83 -29.43
C LYS A 185 -17.14 18.28 -28.55
N ARG A 186 -17.14 17.85 -27.28
CA ARG A 186 -18.15 18.20 -26.27
C ARG A 186 -17.56 19.20 -25.26
N PRO A 187 -17.62 20.52 -25.51
CA PRO A 187 -16.97 21.51 -24.64
C PRO A 187 -17.51 21.50 -23.20
N GLY A 188 -18.76 21.04 -22.97
CA GLY A 188 -19.29 20.83 -21.62
C GLY A 188 -18.47 19.85 -20.77
N SER A 189 -17.82 18.86 -21.40
CA SER A 189 -16.95 17.91 -20.71
C SER A 189 -15.64 18.56 -20.23
N LEU A 190 -15.19 19.65 -20.88
CA LEU A 190 -14.06 20.45 -20.41
C LEU A 190 -14.44 21.20 -19.14
N VAL A 191 -15.65 21.76 -19.08
CA VAL A 191 -16.15 22.43 -17.87
C VAL A 191 -16.18 21.46 -16.69
N LEU A 192 -16.63 20.22 -16.91
CA LEU A 192 -16.62 19.18 -15.88
C LEU A 192 -15.20 18.84 -15.41
N ALA A 193 -14.25 18.65 -16.34
CA ALA A 193 -12.86 18.39 -16.00
C ALA A 193 -12.22 19.55 -15.22
N LEU A 194 -12.45 20.79 -15.65
CA LEU A 194 -11.95 21.99 -14.98
C LEU A 194 -12.59 22.17 -13.60
N ALA A 195 -13.89 21.90 -13.46
CA ALA A 195 -14.59 21.95 -12.17
C ALA A 195 -14.04 20.89 -11.20
N ALA A 196 -13.83 19.66 -11.65
CA ALA A 196 -13.22 18.60 -10.83
C ALA A 196 -11.78 18.96 -10.41
N SER A 197 -10.96 19.46 -11.33
CA SER A 197 -9.61 19.95 -11.03
C SER A 197 -9.62 21.11 -10.03
N ALA A 198 -10.49 22.11 -10.25
CA ALA A 198 -10.62 23.26 -9.36
C ALA A 198 -11.09 22.84 -7.97
N PHE A 199 -12.02 21.88 -7.88
CA PHE A 199 -12.46 21.32 -6.61
C PHE A 199 -11.31 20.62 -5.86
N MET A 200 -10.57 19.73 -6.53
CA MET A 200 -9.42 19.03 -5.93
C MET A 200 -8.37 20.02 -5.42
N LEU A 201 -7.98 20.99 -6.24
CA LEU A 201 -6.99 21.99 -5.88
C LEU A 201 -7.47 22.91 -4.76
N ARG A 202 -8.72 23.41 -4.84
CA ARG A 202 -9.27 24.31 -3.82
C ARG A 202 -9.40 23.61 -2.47
N HIS A 203 -9.93 22.39 -2.46
CA HIS A 203 -10.03 21.60 -1.23
C HIS A 203 -8.64 21.29 -0.68
N GLY A 204 -7.70 20.89 -1.53
CA GLY A 204 -6.32 20.64 -1.14
C GLY A 204 -5.64 21.83 -0.47
N LEU A 205 -5.83 23.06 -0.99
CA LEU A 205 -5.30 24.27 -0.36
C LEU A 205 -5.97 24.54 0.99
N VAL A 206 -7.31 24.51 1.04
CA VAL A 206 -8.07 24.87 2.26
C VAL A 206 -7.84 23.86 3.38
N ALA A 207 -7.91 22.56 3.08
CA ALA A 207 -7.68 21.50 4.05
C ALA A 207 -6.21 21.42 4.46
N GLY A 208 -5.28 21.64 3.51
CA GLY A 208 -3.84 21.72 3.81
C GLY A 208 -3.52 22.81 4.84
N GLU A 209 -4.01 24.04 4.61
CA GLU A 209 -3.84 25.14 5.56
C GLU A 209 -4.48 24.84 6.92
N ALA A 210 -5.63 24.16 6.95
CA ALA A 210 -6.27 23.76 8.20
C ALA A 210 -5.43 22.74 8.97
N VAL A 211 -4.85 21.75 8.28
CA VAL A 211 -3.94 20.76 8.86
C VAL A 211 -2.66 21.43 9.37
N ASP A 212 -2.07 22.36 8.63
CA ASP A 212 -0.86 23.08 9.06
C ASP A 212 -1.13 23.90 10.34
N ARG A 213 -2.25 24.64 10.41
CA ARG A 213 -2.65 25.36 11.64
C ARG A 213 -2.90 24.41 12.82
N ALA A 214 -3.56 23.28 12.57
CA ALA A 214 -3.80 22.29 13.61
C ALA A 214 -2.48 21.70 14.13
N ARG A 215 -1.53 21.39 13.24
CA ARG A 215 -0.19 20.92 13.60
C ARG A 215 0.56 21.95 14.45
N GLU A 216 0.56 23.23 14.05
CA GLU A 216 1.22 24.31 14.81
C GLU A 216 0.65 24.51 16.22
N ALA A 217 -0.66 24.31 16.39
CA ALA A 217 -1.32 24.40 17.69
C ALA A 217 -1.20 23.11 18.53
N SER A 218 -0.68 22.02 17.97
CA SER A 218 -0.65 20.71 18.63
C SER A 218 0.58 20.57 19.53
N PRO A 219 0.48 19.84 20.66
CA PRO A 219 1.64 19.48 21.46
C PRO A 219 2.68 18.71 20.61
N HIS A 220 3.95 18.99 20.85
CA HIS A 220 5.05 18.29 20.19
C HIS A 220 5.64 17.22 21.12
N ALA A 221 5.97 16.07 20.54
CA ALA A 221 6.65 14.97 21.21
C ALA A 221 7.90 14.57 20.43
N LYS A 222 8.95 14.18 21.14
CA LYS A 222 10.17 13.65 20.53
C LYS A 222 10.09 12.13 20.51
N ILE A 223 9.96 11.56 19.31
CA ILE A 223 9.82 10.12 19.10
C ILE A 223 11.07 9.62 18.37
N ALA A 224 11.64 8.51 18.85
CA ALA A 224 12.78 7.87 18.22
C ALA A 224 12.32 6.69 17.35
N LEU A 225 12.74 6.68 16.09
CA LEU A 225 12.60 5.54 15.19
C LEU A 225 13.96 4.86 15.11
N VAL A 226 14.06 3.64 15.65
CA VAL A 226 15.33 2.90 15.69
C VAL A 226 15.50 2.16 14.37
N GLN A 227 16.63 2.35 13.70
CA GLN A 227 16.99 1.61 12.51
C GLN A 227 18.27 0.81 12.78
N PRO A 228 18.16 -0.48 13.17
CA PRO A 228 19.33 -1.27 13.53
C PRO A 228 20.21 -1.58 12.32
N GLY A 229 19.67 -1.55 11.10
CA GLY A 229 20.42 -1.83 9.88
C GLY A 229 20.85 -3.31 9.75
N THR A 230 20.13 -4.21 10.41
CA THR A 230 20.31 -5.67 10.30
C THR A 230 19.86 -6.15 8.92
N ASP A 231 20.67 -6.97 8.25
CA ASP A 231 20.28 -7.55 6.96
C ASP A 231 19.12 -8.54 7.12
N ALA A 232 18.27 -8.64 6.09
CA ALA A 232 17.10 -9.52 6.10
C ALA A 232 17.45 -11.01 6.32
N LYS A 233 18.64 -11.45 5.88
CA LYS A 233 19.12 -12.83 6.09
C LYS A 233 19.74 -13.03 7.47
N GLU A 234 20.28 -11.98 8.07
CA GLU A 234 20.91 -12.00 9.39
C GLU A 234 19.88 -11.97 10.53
N ARG A 235 18.73 -11.33 10.30
CA ARG A 235 17.64 -11.17 11.29
C ARG A 235 17.24 -12.48 11.98
N TRP A 236 17.27 -13.59 11.25
CA TRP A 236 16.83 -14.90 11.74
C TRP A 236 18.00 -15.82 12.15
N ASN A 237 19.22 -15.29 12.20
CA ASN A 237 20.38 -16.06 12.63
C ASN A 237 20.49 -16.04 14.16
N GLU A 238 20.35 -17.22 14.77
CA GLU A 238 20.45 -17.42 16.22
C GLU A 238 21.78 -16.89 16.80
N ASP A 239 22.88 -17.03 16.06
CA ASP A 239 24.21 -16.57 16.49
C ASP A 239 24.31 -15.03 16.56
N LEU A 240 23.45 -14.31 15.85
CA LEU A 240 23.46 -12.85 15.78
C LEU A 240 22.46 -12.20 16.74
N GLN A 241 21.55 -12.96 17.37
CA GLN A 241 20.47 -12.40 18.19
C GLN A 241 20.98 -11.51 19.33
N ALA A 242 22.04 -11.94 20.03
CA ALA A 242 22.64 -11.16 21.11
C ALA A 242 23.22 -9.83 20.60
N HIS A 243 23.86 -9.83 19.44
CA HIS A 243 24.40 -8.61 18.83
C HIS A 243 23.28 -7.67 18.35
N ILE A 244 22.21 -8.23 17.79
CA ILE A 244 21.04 -7.47 17.33
C ILE A 244 20.39 -6.74 18.51
N VAL A 245 20.13 -7.46 19.61
CA VAL A 245 19.47 -6.86 20.78
C VAL A 245 20.37 -5.83 21.47
N GLU A 246 21.68 -6.10 21.60
CA GLU A 246 22.66 -5.14 22.15
C GLU A 246 22.67 -3.83 21.34
N ARG A 247 22.60 -3.95 20.00
CA ARG A 247 22.51 -2.78 19.12
C ARG A 247 21.21 -2.02 19.30
N LEU A 248 20.08 -2.71 19.46
CA LEU A 248 18.78 -2.08 19.75
C LEU A 248 18.82 -1.34 21.10
N HIS A 249 19.38 -1.94 22.15
CA HIS A 249 19.56 -1.29 23.45
C HIS A 249 20.44 -0.05 23.34
N ARG A 250 21.59 -0.14 22.66
CA ARG A 250 22.48 1.01 22.46
C ARG A 250 21.77 2.16 21.74
N LEU A 251 21.08 1.89 20.64
CA LEU A 251 20.36 2.93 19.89
C LEU A 251 19.18 3.51 20.69
N THR A 252 18.55 2.70 21.54
CA THR A 252 17.49 3.15 22.45
C THR A 252 18.04 4.09 23.52
N ARG A 253 19.15 3.73 24.18
CA ARG A 253 19.82 4.63 25.15
C ARG A 253 20.26 5.94 24.50
N GLU A 254 20.87 5.88 23.32
CA GLU A 254 21.24 7.10 22.58
C GLU A 254 20.04 7.99 22.25
N ALA A 255 18.86 7.41 22.03
CA ALA A 255 17.62 8.14 21.81
C ALA A 255 17.07 8.75 23.11
N GLU A 256 17.08 7.99 24.20
CA GLU A 256 16.68 8.43 25.54
C GLU A 256 17.57 9.58 26.04
N ASP A 257 18.88 9.48 25.86
CA ASP A 257 19.86 10.55 26.17
C ASP A 257 19.58 11.82 25.37
N LYS A 258 19.02 11.68 24.16
CA LYS A 258 18.56 12.81 23.33
C LYS A 258 17.18 13.31 23.74
N GLY A 259 16.55 12.75 24.77
CA GLY A 259 15.23 13.14 25.28
C GLY A 259 14.06 12.57 24.49
N ALA A 260 14.20 11.38 23.90
CA ALA A 260 13.06 10.67 23.33
C ALA A 260 12.04 10.32 24.43
N GLN A 261 10.76 10.59 24.15
CA GLN A 261 9.62 10.29 25.02
C GLN A 261 8.97 8.93 24.69
N LEU A 262 9.32 8.37 23.54
CA LEU A 262 8.85 7.11 23.02
C LEU A 262 9.84 6.61 21.98
N THR A 263 10.19 5.32 22.05
CA THR A 263 11.08 4.67 21.09
C THR A 263 10.32 3.59 20.33
N ILE A 264 10.50 3.52 19.01
CA ILE A 264 9.86 2.54 18.13
C ILE A 264 10.95 1.67 17.51
N TRP A 265 10.85 0.36 17.72
CA TRP A 265 11.64 -0.63 17.00
C TRP A 265 10.87 -1.16 15.77
N PRO A 266 11.57 -1.49 14.68
CA PRO A 266 10.93 -1.88 13.42
C PRO A 266 10.27 -3.27 13.49
N GLU A 267 9.53 -3.64 12.44
CA GLU A 267 8.86 -4.95 12.31
C GLU A 267 9.83 -6.08 12.61
N ALA A 268 9.49 -7.05 13.47
CA ALA A 268 10.35 -8.19 13.82
C ALA A 268 11.82 -7.83 14.15
N ALA A 269 12.06 -6.67 14.77
CA ALA A 269 13.39 -6.24 15.18
C ALA A 269 13.91 -7.01 16.39
N TYR A 270 13.04 -7.28 17.37
CA TYR A 270 13.41 -8.05 18.54
C TYR A 270 13.65 -9.51 18.14
N PRO A 271 14.84 -10.06 18.41
CA PRO A 271 15.28 -11.30 17.75
C PRO A 271 14.86 -12.58 18.49
N PHE A 272 14.33 -12.48 19.71
CA PHE A 272 13.88 -13.63 20.50
C PHE A 272 12.37 -13.83 20.40
N MET A 273 11.91 -15.08 20.49
CA MET A 273 10.48 -15.37 20.58
C MET A 273 9.97 -15.12 22.00
N ILE A 274 8.82 -14.45 22.11
CA ILE A 274 8.09 -14.27 23.37
C ILE A 274 6.76 -15.01 23.31
N THR A 275 6.31 -15.57 24.43
CA THR A 275 4.99 -16.21 24.53
C THR A 275 3.88 -15.19 24.34
N HIS A 276 2.92 -15.49 23.47
CA HIS A 276 1.74 -14.65 23.27
C HIS A 276 0.96 -14.55 24.59
N GLY A 277 0.62 -13.32 24.97
CA GLY A 277 -0.02 -13.06 26.26
C GLY A 277 0.94 -12.90 27.44
N ALA A 278 2.26 -12.92 27.23
CA ALA A 278 3.21 -12.44 28.23
C ALA A 278 2.83 -11.03 28.71
N ARG A 279 3.04 -10.77 29.99
CA ARG A 279 2.75 -9.47 30.64
C ARG A 279 3.99 -8.82 31.24
N LYS A 280 5.09 -9.55 31.27
CA LYS A 280 6.37 -9.10 31.79
C LYS A 280 7.44 -9.34 30.74
N ASP A 281 8.35 -8.39 30.65
CA ASP A 281 9.52 -8.49 29.79
C ASP A 281 10.45 -9.62 30.25
N GLU A 282 11.31 -10.07 29.33
CA GLU A 282 12.36 -11.04 29.63
C GLU A 282 13.39 -10.40 30.57
N PRO A 283 13.93 -11.13 31.56
CA PRO A 283 14.90 -10.56 32.48
C PRO A 283 16.29 -10.41 31.83
N GLY A 284 17.02 -9.40 32.31
CA GLY A 284 18.44 -9.21 31.98
C GLY A 284 18.68 -8.73 30.55
N PRO A 285 19.78 -9.13 29.89
CA PRO A 285 20.20 -8.58 28.60
C PRO A 285 19.32 -9.01 27.42
N ARG A 286 18.33 -9.88 27.66
CA ARG A 286 17.35 -10.29 26.64
C ARG A 286 16.07 -9.47 26.67
N GLY A 287 15.77 -8.76 27.76
CA GLY A 287 14.57 -7.92 27.82
C GLY A 287 14.58 -6.83 26.77
N ILE A 288 13.41 -6.39 26.33
CA ILE A 288 13.23 -5.20 25.48
C ILE A 288 13.83 -3.96 26.17
N LEU A 289 13.66 -3.85 27.48
CA LEU A 289 14.28 -2.79 28.30
C LEU A 289 15.60 -3.24 28.96
N GLY A 290 16.31 -4.18 28.31
CA GLY A 290 17.60 -4.67 28.77
C GLY A 290 18.71 -3.62 28.70
N ASP A 291 19.80 -3.90 29.41
CA ASP A 291 21.06 -3.13 29.37
C ASP A 291 20.90 -1.61 29.56
N GLY A 292 20.01 -1.17 30.45
CA GLY A 292 19.86 0.23 30.82
C GLY A 292 19.02 1.07 29.86
N ALA A 293 18.25 0.45 28.96
CA ALA A 293 17.10 1.12 28.35
C ALA A 293 15.98 1.29 29.40
N HIS A 294 15.24 2.38 29.34
CA HIS A 294 14.22 2.73 30.33
C HIS A 294 12.79 2.73 29.78
N GLY A 295 12.63 2.92 28.48
CA GLY A 295 11.32 2.96 27.82
C GLY A 295 10.57 4.29 28.02
N PRO A 296 9.36 4.39 27.46
CA PRO A 296 8.59 3.33 26.79
C PRO A 296 9.14 2.93 25.41
N VAL A 297 9.08 1.63 25.08
CA VAL A 297 9.49 1.08 23.78
C VAL A 297 8.31 0.35 23.13
N VAL A 298 7.96 0.72 21.88
CA VAL A 298 7.14 -0.14 21.02
C VAL A 298 8.06 -1.07 20.26
N ALA A 299 8.00 -2.36 20.58
CA ALA A 299 8.82 -3.38 19.94
C ALA A 299 8.04 -4.08 18.82
N GLY A 300 8.60 -4.17 17.63
CA GLY A 300 8.18 -5.14 16.61
C GLY A 300 8.89 -6.48 16.85
N LEU A 301 8.12 -7.57 16.93
CA LEU A 301 8.60 -8.88 17.35
C LEU A 301 7.75 -10.03 16.79
N ILE A 302 8.21 -11.25 17.05
CA ILE A 302 7.45 -12.47 16.77
C ILE A 302 6.92 -13.06 18.09
N LEU A 303 5.60 -13.18 18.20
CA LEU A 303 4.93 -13.82 19.32
C LEU A 303 4.48 -15.24 18.95
N ARG A 304 4.44 -16.13 19.94
CA ARG A 304 4.03 -17.52 19.73
C ARG A 304 3.11 -18.04 20.83
N ASP A 305 2.07 -18.77 20.45
CA ASP A 305 1.22 -19.54 21.35
C ASP A 305 1.33 -21.06 21.08
N MET A 306 0.40 -21.86 21.64
CA MET A 306 0.40 -23.33 21.50
C MET A 306 0.11 -23.87 20.08
N GLY A 307 0.03 -23.04 19.05
CA GLY A 307 -0.11 -23.51 17.67
C GLY A 307 0.22 -22.48 16.60
N ASN A 308 0.25 -21.20 16.94
CA ASN A 308 0.35 -20.09 16.02
C ASN A 308 1.57 -19.22 16.32
N THR A 309 2.06 -18.58 15.27
CA THR A 309 3.09 -17.55 15.35
C THR A 309 2.55 -16.27 14.72
N TYR A 310 2.80 -15.14 15.37
CA TYR A 310 2.25 -13.84 15.01
C TYR A 310 3.38 -12.85 14.80
N ASN A 311 3.23 -12.03 13.76
CA ASN A 311 4.07 -10.85 13.57
C ASN A 311 3.38 -9.69 14.26
N SER A 312 3.99 -9.21 15.34
CA SER A 312 3.31 -8.41 16.34
C SER A 312 4.09 -7.15 16.67
N ALA A 313 3.37 -6.17 17.20
CA ALA A 313 3.95 -5.01 17.87
C ALA A 313 3.31 -4.87 19.25
N LEU A 314 4.12 -4.62 20.28
CA LEU A 314 3.62 -4.35 21.62
C LEU A 314 4.40 -3.21 22.26
N LEU A 315 3.82 -2.59 23.27
CA LEU A 315 4.47 -1.61 24.10
C LEU A 315 5.05 -2.30 25.34
N ASP A 316 6.33 -2.05 25.60
CA ASP A 316 6.95 -2.26 26.91
C ASP A 316 7.04 -0.91 27.66
N ASP A 317 6.40 -0.86 28.82
CA ASP A 317 6.43 0.26 29.75
C ASP A 317 6.97 -0.22 31.11
N ALA A 318 8.24 0.10 31.37
CA ALA A 318 8.97 -0.27 32.58
C ALA A 318 8.91 -1.78 32.91
N GLY A 319 9.02 -2.64 31.90
CA GLY A 319 9.03 -4.10 32.01
C GLY A 319 7.63 -4.71 32.01
N THR A 320 6.59 -3.90 31.85
CA THR A 320 5.21 -4.35 31.69
C THR A 320 4.82 -4.35 30.23
N LEU A 321 4.50 -5.53 29.70
CA LEU A 321 4.11 -5.69 28.30
C LEU A 321 2.62 -5.44 28.12
N SER A 322 2.27 -4.59 27.15
CA SER A 322 0.89 -4.33 26.74
C SER A 322 0.26 -5.55 26.08
N GLN A 323 -1.03 -5.46 25.78
CA GLN A 323 -1.61 -6.32 24.75
C GLN A 323 -0.91 -6.03 23.41
N PRO A 324 -0.52 -7.07 22.64
CA PRO A 324 0.07 -6.88 21.32
C PRO A 324 -1.00 -6.51 20.28
N TYR A 325 -0.60 -5.70 19.31
CA TYR A 325 -1.22 -5.67 17.99
C TYR A 325 -0.59 -6.78 17.14
N ASP A 326 -1.40 -7.75 16.72
CA ASP A 326 -1.00 -8.80 15.80
C ASP A 326 -1.39 -8.40 14.38
N LYS A 327 -0.46 -8.53 13.42
CA LYS A 327 -0.66 -8.15 12.02
C LYS A 327 -1.92 -8.81 11.46
N MET A 328 -2.88 -8.01 11.01
CA MET A 328 -4.20 -8.49 10.61
C MET A 328 -4.24 -8.91 9.13
N ARG A 329 -3.47 -8.22 8.29
CA ARG A 329 -3.36 -8.51 6.86
C ARG A 329 -1.98 -9.05 6.59
N LEU A 330 -1.91 -10.33 6.23
CA LEU A 330 -0.67 -11.02 5.94
C LEU A 330 -0.27 -10.84 4.47
N LEU A 331 1.03 -10.71 4.23
CA LEU A 331 1.58 -10.59 2.90
C LEU A 331 1.51 -11.94 2.17
N ALA A 332 0.82 -11.97 1.04
CA ALA A 332 0.75 -13.16 0.21
C ALA A 332 2.14 -13.59 -0.29
N PHE A 333 2.42 -14.89 -0.19
CA PHE A 333 3.68 -15.56 -0.52
C PHE A 333 4.89 -15.17 0.35
N GLY A 334 4.75 -14.20 1.26
CA GLY A 334 5.77 -13.86 2.27
C GLY A 334 5.45 -14.44 3.65
N GLU A 335 4.21 -14.24 4.12
CA GLU A 335 3.76 -14.59 5.47
C GLU A 335 2.66 -15.66 5.46
N GLN A 336 1.86 -15.66 4.39
CA GLN A 336 0.84 -16.66 4.12
C GLN A 336 0.94 -17.10 2.66
N VAL A 337 0.79 -18.39 2.39
CA VAL A 337 0.69 -18.91 1.02
C VAL A 337 -0.79 -19.10 0.67
N PRO A 338 -1.37 -18.28 -0.23
CA PRO A 338 -2.77 -18.43 -0.62
C PRO A 338 -3.04 -19.84 -1.18
N LEU A 339 -4.16 -20.44 -0.78
CA LEU A 339 -4.60 -21.77 -1.23
C LEU A 339 -3.62 -22.92 -0.90
N ALA A 340 -2.67 -22.72 0.02
CA ALA A 340 -1.71 -23.77 0.40
C ALA A 340 -2.37 -25.05 0.92
N ASP A 341 -3.49 -24.92 1.63
CA ASP A 341 -4.27 -26.07 2.13
C ASP A 341 -4.97 -26.84 1.00
N GLN A 342 -5.23 -26.18 -0.13
CA GLN A 342 -5.90 -26.77 -1.29
C GLN A 342 -4.90 -27.30 -2.33
N ILE A 343 -3.66 -26.81 -2.33
CA ILE A 343 -2.64 -27.09 -3.34
C ILE A 343 -1.32 -27.53 -2.67
N PRO A 344 -1.09 -28.85 -2.50
CA PRO A 344 0.02 -29.38 -1.71
C PRO A 344 1.42 -28.96 -2.18
N TRP A 345 1.63 -28.75 -3.48
CA TRP A 345 2.94 -28.31 -3.99
C TRP A 345 3.25 -26.85 -3.62
N LEU A 346 2.23 -25.97 -3.53
CA LEU A 346 2.44 -24.59 -3.05
C LEU A 346 2.94 -24.59 -1.61
N ARG A 347 2.35 -25.45 -0.78
CA ARG A 347 2.80 -25.63 0.61
C ARG A 347 4.25 -26.10 0.67
N LYS A 348 4.64 -27.09 -0.13
CA LYS A 348 6.02 -27.63 -0.14
C LYS A 348 7.05 -26.61 -0.67
N THR A 349 6.66 -25.74 -1.59
CA THR A 349 7.59 -24.82 -2.27
C THR A 349 7.73 -23.46 -1.57
N PHE A 350 6.65 -22.93 -0.98
CA PHE A 350 6.60 -21.55 -0.48
C PHE A 350 6.45 -21.42 1.04
N THR A 351 6.03 -22.47 1.74
CA THR A 351 6.00 -22.42 3.22
C THR A 351 7.40 -22.77 3.72
N ARG A 352 8.17 -21.75 4.11
CA ARG A 352 9.19 -21.96 5.16
C ARG A 352 8.46 -22.20 6.50
N ASP A 353 9.16 -22.78 7.46
CA ASP A 353 8.65 -23.43 8.69
C ASP A 353 7.73 -22.61 9.63
N ILE A 354 7.28 -21.40 9.26
CA ILE A 354 6.37 -20.59 10.08
C ILE A 354 5.39 -19.86 9.15
N ALA A 355 4.26 -20.50 8.83
CA ALA A 355 3.10 -19.75 8.38
C ALA A 355 2.62 -18.88 9.55
N LEU A 356 2.46 -17.58 9.31
CA LEU A 356 1.97 -16.67 10.34
C LEU A 356 0.44 -16.75 10.43
N ALA A 357 -0.08 -16.58 11.64
CA ALA A 357 -1.51 -16.42 11.87
C ALA A 357 -1.87 -14.93 11.85
N PRO A 358 -3.02 -14.55 11.25
CA PRO A 358 -3.49 -13.17 11.29
C PRO A 358 -4.01 -12.81 12.68
N GLY A 359 -3.86 -11.55 13.06
CA GLY A 359 -4.53 -10.97 14.23
C GLY A 359 -6.05 -10.85 14.05
N GLU A 360 -6.77 -10.81 15.18
CA GLU A 360 -8.24 -10.80 15.19
C GLU A 360 -8.84 -9.39 15.38
N HIS A 361 -8.13 -8.50 16.08
CA HIS A 361 -8.61 -7.18 16.43
C HIS A 361 -7.49 -6.15 16.43
N ASN A 362 -7.83 -4.91 16.13
CA ASN A 362 -6.90 -3.79 16.30
C ASN A 362 -6.73 -3.49 17.80
N VAL A 363 -5.55 -2.98 18.17
CA VAL A 363 -5.23 -2.57 19.54
C VAL A 363 -4.62 -1.17 19.51
N LEU A 364 -5.08 -0.27 20.38
CA LEU A 364 -4.40 1.01 20.61
C LEU A 364 -3.37 0.81 21.71
N LEU A 365 -2.10 1.00 21.39
CA LEU A 365 -1.05 1.03 22.40
C LEU A 365 -1.11 2.39 23.10
N ARG A 366 -1.09 2.40 24.44
CA ARG A 366 -1.28 3.63 25.22
C ARG A 366 -0.16 3.82 26.22
N HIS A 367 0.43 5.01 26.22
CA HIS A 367 1.40 5.44 27.24
C HIS A 367 1.33 6.95 27.41
N GLY A 368 1.01 7.41 28.63
CA GLY A 368 0.89 8.83 28.93
C GLY A 368 -0.03 9.57 27.92
N PRO A 369 0.48 10.57 27.17
CA PRO A 369 -0.30 11.29 26.17
C PRO A 369 -0.46 10.52 24.85
N PHE A 370 0.23 9.40 24.64
CA PHE A 370 0.23 8.67 23.38
C PHE A 370 -0.89 7.63 23.33
N SER A 371 -1.60 7.62 22.20
CA SER A 371 -2.56 6.60 21.81
C SER A 371 -2.23 6.20 20.38
N LEU A 372 -1.51 5.09 20.23
CA LEU A 372 -0.91 4.67 18.98
C LEU A 372 -1.80 3.69 18.23
N GLY A 373 -2.13 4.04 17.00
CA GLY A 373 -2.65 3.10 16.01
C GLY A 373 -1.49 2.46 15.26
N VAL A 374 -1.39 1.14 15.34
CA VAL A 374 -0.27 0.41 14.72
C VAL A 374 -0.69 -0.17 13.38
N LEU A 375 0.20 -0.02 12.41
CA LEU A 375 0.23 -0.73 11.14
C LEU A 375 1.53 -1.53 11.10
N ASN A 376 1.50 -2.71 10.49
CA ASN A 376 2.70 -3.52 10.35
C ASN A 376 3.04 -3.73 8.87
N CYS A 377 4.19 -3.21 8.44
CA CYS A 377 4.75 -3.35 7.10
C CYS A 377 3.77 -2.87 6.03
N PHE A 378 3.42 -3.74 5.07
CA PHE A 378 2.59 -3.39 3.92
C PHE A 378 1.14 -2.99 4.27
N GLU A 379 0.70 -3.15 5.52
CA GLU A 379 -0.63 -2.73 5.97
C GLU A 379 -0.87 -1.22 5.73
N ASP A 380 0.19 -0.40 5.71
CA ASP A 380 0.08 1.02 5.40
C ASP A 380 -0.39 1.31 3.96
N THR A 381 -0.20 0.37 3.05
CA THR A 381 -0.70 0.45 1.67
C THR A 381 -2.19 0.13 1.57
N LEU A 382 -2.78 -0.44 2.63
CA LEU A 382 -4.17 -0.87 2.66
C LEU A 382 -5.06 0.20 3.31
N THR A 383 -5.91 0.82 2.49
CA THR A 383 -6.81 1.90 2.94
C THR A 383 -7.73 1.52 4.10
N ALA A 384 -8.12 0.25 4.22
CA ALA A 384 -8.91 -0.24 5.36
C ALA A 384 -8.07 -0.29 6.64
N SER A 385 -6.89 -0.89 6.59
CA SER A 385 -5.99 -0.98 7.74
C SER A 385 -5.64 0.41 8.30
N GLY A 386 -5.33 1.39 7.44
CA GLY A 386 -5.06 2.75 7.90
C GLY A 386 -6.24 3.41 8.63
N ARG A 387 -7.47 3.14 8.19
CA ARG A 387 -8.69 3.64 8.85
C ARG A 387 -8.90 2.96 10.21
N ASP A 388 -8.72 1.65 10.24
CA ASP A 388 -8.95 0.82 11.43
C ASP A 388 -7.88 1.10 12.50
N ALA A 389 -6.63 1.35 12.10
CA ALA A 389 -5.56 1.80 12.98
C ALA A 389 -5.85 3.20 13.55
N ALA A 390 -6.40 4.11 12.74
CA ALA A 390 -6.73 5.47 13.18
C ALA A 390 -7.93 5.54 14.13
N ARG A 391 -8.89 4.61 14.01
CA ARG A 391 -10.14 4.61 14.77
C ARG A 391 -10.53 3.21 15.22
N GLN A 392 -10.53 2.99 16.53
CA GLN A 392 -11.03 1.75 17.13
C GLN A 392 -12.39 2.02 17.78
N GLY A 393 -13.46 1.84 17.00
CA GLY A 393 -14.83 2.17 17.43
C GLY A 393 -15.12 3.69 17.37
N GLU A 394 -16.20 4.12 18.03
CA GLU A 394 -16.71 5.49 17.89
C GLU A 394 -15.96 6.54 18.74
N ARG A 395 -15.24 6.13 19.79
CA ARG A 395 -14.67 7.04 20.80
C ARG A 395 -13.14 6.98 20.93
N ASP A 396 -12.51 5.93 20.45
CA ASP A 396 -11.06 5.74 20.59
C ASP A 396 -10.35 6.05 19.27
N ILE A 397 -9.72 7.23 19.23
CA ILE A 397 -9.00 7.74 18.06
C ILE A 397 -7.51 7.76 18.40
N ALA A 398 -6.69 7.18 17.52
CA ALA A 398 -5.25 7.28 17.63
C ALA A 398 -4.81 8.73 17.41
N ASN A 399 -3.92 9.24 18.27
CA ASN A 399 -3.26 10.53 18.06
C ASN A 399 -1.87 10.38 17.42
N LEU A 400 -1.38 9.14 17.29
CA LEU A 400 -0.17 8.79 16.57
C LEU A 400 -0.43 7.53 15.74
N LEU A 401 -0.14 7.58 14.44
CA LEU A 401 -0.09 6.38 13.60
C LEU A 401 1.35 5.95 13.46
N VAL A 402 1.62 4.67 13.71
CA VAL A 402 2.97 4.09 13.60
C VAL A 402 2.90 2.90 12.66
N ASN A 403 3.65 2.96 11.56
CA ASN A 403 3.95 1.78 10.78
C ASN A 403 5.28 1.18 11.27
N VAL A 404 5.25 -0.04 11.80
CA VAL A 404 6.49 -0.80 12.08
C VAL A 404 6.87 -1.54 10.81
N THR A 405 8.04 -1.25 10.24
CA THR A 405 8.50 -1.80 8.95
C THR A 405 10.00 -1.99 8.90
#